data_AF-A0A7Y5BJ76-F1
#
_entry.id   AF-A0A7Y5BJ76-F1
#
_cell.length_a   1.000
_cell.length_b   1.000
_cell.length_c   1.000
_cell.angle_alpha   90.00
_cell.angle_beta   90.00
_cell.angle_gamma   90.00
#
_symmetry.space_group_name_H-M   'P 1'
#
loop_
_entity.id
_entity.type
_entity.pdbx_description
1 polymer ?
#
loop_
_entity_poly.entity_id
_entity_poly.type
_entity_poly.pdbx_seq_one_letter_code
_entity_poly.pdbx_strand_id
1 'polypeptide(L)'
;MKFEKELNFPNILTVVRVLIVPFFIYFLFQDGLVYRVTAFLFFVLASLTDLIDGYLARKWNQETEFGKFLDPLADKILVIGSFITFILLDEQIELWMVLLIIFRDMLITTLRFLAIRLNKSLRTTMMGKVKTTFQMTAILLLLIFFMLLSIRERNAINLIFENGRASGLTVFEIANDNFFNLYNTLSSGIQLSISQCIFQIATFVPYYAMLFTTFITVLSGLRYLVTNLELLKLQNLLQVLFRKK
;
A
#
# COMPACT_ATOMS: atom_id res chain seq x y z
N MET A 1 14.60 -29.10 17.18
CA MET A 1 13.29 -29.77 17.36
C MET A 1 12.04 -28.88 17.36
N LYS A 2 11.93 -27.75 18.11
CA LYS A 2 10.77 -26.82 17.93
C LYS A 2 10.86 -25.98 16.64
N PHE A 3 12.06 -25.45 16.32
CA PHE A 3 12.30 -24.68 15.09
C PHE A 3 12.10 -25.48 13.79
N GLU A 4 12.37 -26.79 13.78
CA GLU A 4 12.20 -27.63 12.58
C GLU A 4 10.73 -27.86 12.19
N LYS A 5 9.80 -27.77 13.15
CA LYS A 5 8.36 -27.78 12.86
C LYS A 5 7.83 -26.44 12.35
N GLU A 6 8.59 -25.36 12.55
CA GLU A 6 8.25 -24.00 12.10
C GLU A 6 8.86 -23.68 10.74
N LEU A 7 9.93 -24.36 10.29
CA LEU A 7 10.50 -24.18 8.96
C LEU A 7 9.80 -25.10 7.94
N ASN A 8 8.67 -24.63 7.43
CA ASN A 8 7.98 -25.25 6.31
C ASN A 8 8.02 -24.36 5.06
N PHE A 9 7.61 -24.91 3.91
CA PHE A 9 7.69 -24.20 2.64
C PHE A 9 6.93 -22.86 2.64
N PRO A 10 5.69 -22.76 3.17
CA PRO A 10 5.00 -21.47 3.33
C PRO A 10 5.81 -20.44 4.12
N ASN A 11 6.35 -20.81 5.29
CA ASN A 11 7.08 -19.87 6.13
C ASN A 11 8.40 -19.40 5.51
N ILE A 12 9.07 -20.27 4.74
CA ILE A 12 10.26 -19.88 3.97
C ILE A 12 9.90 -18.81 2.94
N LEU A 13 8.77 -18.95 2.25
CA LEU A 13 8.29 -17.94 1.31
C LEU A 13 8.02 -16.60 2.01
N THR A 14 7.39 -16.61 3.20
CA THR A 14 7.17 -15.39 3.98
C THR A 14 8.49 -14.73 4.41
N VAL A 15 9.48 -15.50 4.87
CA VAL A 15 10.80 -14.96 5.24
C VAL A 15 11.51 -14.36 4.03
N VAL A 16 11.49 -15.06 2.89
CA VAL A 16 12.05 -14.56 1.63
C VAL A 16 11.35 -13.26 1.21
N ARG A 17 10.02 -13.16 1.35
CA ARG A 17 9.29 -11.91 1.08
C ARG A 17 9.82 -10.76 1.91
N VAL A 18 9.98 -10.94 3.22
CA VAL A 18 10.52 -9.90 4.11
C VAL A 18 11.93 -9.48 3.67
N LEU A 19 12.78 -10.44 3.31
CA LEU A 19 14.13 -10.17 2.84
C LEU A 19 14.16 -9.47 1.47
N ILE A 20 13.19 -9.70 0.59
CA ILE A 20 13.07 -9.02 -0.71
C ILE A 20 12.78 -7.53 -0.54
N VAL A 21 12.06 -7.09 0.49
CA VAL A 21 11.62 -5.69 0.63
C VAL A 21 12.78 -4.68 0.63
N PRO A 22 13.87 -4.86 1.41
CA PRO A 22 15.03 -3.97 1.33
C PRO A 22 15.64 -3.88 -0.08
N PHE A 23 15.72 -4.99 -0.81
CA PHE A 23 16.22 -4.97 -2.19
C PHE A 23 15.23 -4.23 -3.09
N PHE A 24 13.95 -4.53 -3.01
CA PHE A 24 12.90 -3.80 -3.72
C PHE A 24 13.05 -2.29 -3.55
N ILE A 25 13.18 -1.81 -2.31
CA ILE A 25 13.37 -0.39 -2.00
C ILE A 25 14.69 0.12 -2.63
N TYR A 26 15.80 -0.58 -2.41
CA TYR A 26 17.10 -0.19 -2.96
C TYR A 26 17.06 0.00 -4.49
N PHE A 27 16.48 -0.96 -5.21
CA PHE A 27 16.36 -0.93 -6.67
C PHE A 27 15.45 0.19 -7.16
N LEU A 28 14.46 0.60 -6.37
CA LEU A 28 13.55 1.70 -6.70
C LEU A 28 14.25 3.06 -6.69
N PHE A 29 15.29 3.22 -5.86
CA PHE A 29 16.14 4.41 -5.83
C PHE A 29 17.23 4.45 -6.91
N GLN A 30 17.48 3.35 -7.63
CA GLN A 30 18.52 3.31 -8.64
C GLN A 30 18.04 3.86 -10.00
N ASP A 31 18.97 4.51 -10.70
CA ASP A 31 18.72 5.04 -12.03
C ASP A 31 18.94 3.99 -13.12
N GLY A 32 17.91 3.76 -13.95
CA GLY A 32 18.01 2.93 -15.14
C GLY A 32 16.79 2.05 -15.37
N LEU A 33 16.54 1.65 -16.62
CA LEU A 33 15.41 0.78 -16.95
C LEU A 33 15.51 -0.58 -16.25
N VAL A 34 16.71 -1.17 -16.24
CA VAL A 34 16.96 -2.48 -15.61
C VAL A 34 16.52 -2.45 -14.14
N TYR A 35 16.99 -1.46 -13.37
CA TYR A 35 16.66 -1.37 -11.95
C TYR A 35 15.16 -1.16 -11.69
N ARG A 36 14.50 -0.34 -12.52
CA ARG A 36 13.04 -0.11 -12.44
C ARG A 36 12.24 -1.37 -12.72
N VAL A 37 12.65 -2.15 -13.74
CA VAL A 37 12.04 -3.44 -14.04
C VAL A 37 12.30 -4.43 -12.91
N THR A 38 13.51 -4.47 -12.35
CA THR A 38 13.83 -5.34 -11.20
C THR A 38 13.00 -4.99 -9.97
N ALA A 39 12.82 -3.71 -9.64
CA ALA A 39 11.96 -3.29 -8.53
C ALA A 39 10.50 -3.74 -8.74
N PHE A 40 9.96 -3.53 -9.94
CA PHE A 40 8.62 -4.03 -10.28
C PHE A 40 8.51 -5.54 -10.12
N LEU A 41 9.49 -6.31 -10.62
CA LEU A 41 9.49 -7.77 -10.50
C LEU A 41 9.56 -8.21 -9.04
N PHE A 42 10.38 -7.57 -8.20
CA PHE A 42 10.42 -7.89 -6.78
C PHE A 42 9.10 -7.65 -6.09
N PHE A 43 8.42 -6.54 -6.38
CA PHE A 43 7.09 -6.28 -5.83
C PHE A 43 6.06 -7.33 -6.27
N VAL A 44 6.04 -7.66 -7.57
CA VAL A 44 5.12 -8.66 -8.12
C VAL A 44 5.39 -10.05 -7.52
N LEU A 45 6.65 -10.47 -7.44
CA LEU A 45 7.02 -11.75 -6.82
C LEU A 45 6.68 -11.78 -5.33
N ALA A 46 6.94 -10.70 -4.59
CA ALA A 46 6.57 -10.57 -3.19
C ALA A 46 5.05 -10.68 -2.99
N SER A 47 4.27 -10.03 -3.84
CA SER A 47 2.80 -10.04 -3.79
C SER A 47 2.19 -11.39 -4.19
N LEU A 48 2.74 -12.03 -5.23
CA LEU A 48 2.26 -13.34 -5.69
C LEU A 48 2.59 -14.45 -4.71
N THR A 49 3.77 -14.40 -4.07
CA THR A 49 4.14 -15.40 -3.07
C THR A 49 3.20 -15.37 -1.86
N ASP A 50 2.58 -14.24 -1.52
CA ASP A 50 1.59 -14.10 -0.42
C ASP A 50 0.27 -14.81 -0.71
N LEU A 51 -0.10 -14.85 -1.98
CA LEU A 51 -1.27 -15.60 -2.41
C LEU A 51 -0.97 -17.11 -2.38
N ILE A 52 0.25 -17.47 -2.76
CA ILE A 52 0.69 -18.87 -2.88
C ILE A 52 0.92 -19.49 -1.51
N ASP A 53 1.66 -18.84 -0.60
CA ASP A 53 1.99 -19.39 0.71
C ASP A 53 0.73 -19.64 1.55
N GLY A 54 -0.22 -18.71 1.57
CA GLY A 54 -1.49 -18.85 2.27
C GLY A 54 -2.37 -19.94 1.66
N TYR A 55 -2.31 -20.14 0.34
CA TYR A 55 -2.99 -21.26 -0.30
C TYR A 55 -2.34 -22.60 0.05
N LEU A 56 -1.01 -22.70 0.00
CA LEU A 56 -0.26 -23.92 0.28
C LEU A 56 -0.35 -24.31 1.76
N ALA A 57 -0.28 -23.36 2.68
CA ALA A 57 -0.43 -23.60 4.12
C ALA A 57 -1.78 -24.27 4.44
N ARG A 58 -2.87 -23.76 3.86
CA ARG A 58 -4.21 -24.34 3.99
C ARG A 58 -4.34 -25.70 3.31
N LYS A 59 -3.80 -25.84 2.09
CA LYS A 59 -3.90 -27.08 1.30
C LYS A 59 -3.11 -28.24 1.91
N TRP A 60 -1.96 -27.95 2.49
CA TRP A 60 -1.06 -28.96 3.06
C TRP A 60 -1.20 -29.13 4.57
N ASN A 61 -2.14 -28.43 5.22
CA ASN A 61 -2.30 -28.40 6.68
C ASN A 61 -0.98 -28.06 7.41
N GLN A 62 -0.21 -27.12 6.83
CA GLN A 62 1.08 -26.66 7.34
C GLN A 62 0.99 -25.29 8.00
N GLU A 63 -0.18 -24.90 8.50
CA GLU A 63 -0.32 -23.66 9.27
C GLU A 63 0.45 -23.75 10.59
N THR A 64 1.25 -22.73 10.87
CA THR A 64 2.04 -22.64 12.11
C THR A 64 1.75 -21.32 12.80
N GLU A 65 1.95 -21.26 14.12
CA GLU A 65 1.79 -20.01 14.88
C GLU A 65 2.83 -18.95 14.45
N PHE A 66 4.03 -19.39 14.04
CA PHE A 66 5.05 -18.51 13.48
C PHE A 66 4.59 -17.87 12.15
N GLY A 67 4.08 -18.67 11.21
CA GLY A 67 3.56 -18.17 9.93
C GLY A 67 2.39 -17.20 10.12
N LYS A 68 1.42 -17.55 10.97
CA LYS A 68 0.27 -16.68 11.31
C LYS A 68 0.68 -15.32 11.87
N PHE A 69 1.84 -15.23 12.53
CA PHE A 69 2.41 -13.97 13.01
C PHE A 69 3.22 -13.25 11.94
N LEU A 70 4.03 -13.99 11.15
CA LEU A 70 4.94 -13.41 10.17
C LEU A 70 4.21 -12.89 8.93
N ASP A 71 3.17 -13.56 8.44
CA ASP A 71 2.47 -13.16 7.21
C ASP A 71 1.88 -11.73 7.31
N PRO A 72 1.12 -11.38 8.37
CA PRO A 72 0.59 -10.01 8.52
C PRO A 72 1.69 -8.96 8.75
N LEU A 73 2.87 -9.37 9.21
CA LEU A 73 4.01 -8.48 9.38
C LEU A 73 4.68 -8.21 8.03
N ALA A 74 4.91 -9.26 7.23
CA ALA A 74 5.52 -9.17 5.92
C ALA A 74 4.69 -8.32 4.94
N ASP A 75 3.36 -8.52 4.92
CA ASP A 75 2.41 -7.73 4.13
C ASP A 75 2.54 -6.22 4.44
N LYS A 76 2.53 -5.88 5.74
CA LYS A 76 2.68 -4.48 6.18
C LYS A 76 4.04 -3.89 5.81
N ILE A 77 5.13 -4.65 5.96
CA ILE A 77 6.47 -4.15 5.63
C ILE A 77 6.55 -3.82 4.14
N LEU A 78 6.01 -4.67 3.26
CA LEU A 78 5.98 -4.44 1.81
C LEU A 78 5.15 -3.19 1.47
N VAL A 79 3.91 -3.11 1.97
CA VAL A 79 2.99 -1.99 1.66
C VAL A 79 3.51 -0.66 2.21
N ILE A 80 3.92 -0.63 3.47
CA ILE A 80 4.44 0.58 4.13
C ILE A 80 5.76 1.01 3.49
N GLY A 81 6.67 0.07 3.25
CA GLY A 81 7.94 0.35 2.57
C GLY A 81 7.73 0.93 1.18
N SER A 82 6.77 0.40 0.42
CA SER A 82 6.40 0.93 -0.90
C SER A 82 5.89 2.38 -0.80
N PHE A 83 4.90 2.65 0.05
CA PHE A 83 4.34 4.01 0.15
C PHE A 83 5.34 5.03 0.67
N ILE A 84 6.15 4.68 1.68
CA ILE A 84 7.21 5.59 2.18
C ILE A 84 8.20 5.90 1.08
N THR A 85 8.60 4.89 0.29
CA THR A 85 9.53 5.10 -0.82
C THR A 85 8.92 6.04 -1.88
N PHE A 86 7.63 5.88 -2.20
CA PHE A 86 6.95 6.74 -3.17
C PHE A 86 6.78 8.18 -2.69
N ILE A 87 6.57 8.45 -1.39
CA ILE A 87 6.60 9.82 -0.85
C ILE A 87 7.92 10.52 -1.19
N LEU A 88 9.03 9.78 -1.16
CA LEU A 88 10.36 10.35 -1.37
C LEU A 88 10.73 10.54 -2.85
N LEU A 89 9.99 9.91 -3.76
CA LEU A 89 10.35 9.85 -5.18
C LEU A 89 9.34 10.54 -6.09
N ASP A 90 8.11 10.74 -5.63
CA ASP A 90 7.01 11.30 -6.42
C ASP A 90 6.26 12.37 -5.61
N GLU A 91 6.37 13.62 -6.06
CA GLU A 91 5.80 14.79 -5.39
C GLU A 91 4.27 14.81 -5.41
N GLN A 92 3.64 13.91 -6.18
CA GLN A 92 2.21 13.67 -6.14
C GLN A 92 1.75 12.97 -4.87
N ILE A 93 2.64 12.27 -4.17
CA ILE A 93 2.27 11.34 -3.10
C ILE A 93 2.33 12.06 -1.75
N GLU A 94 1.18 12.55 -1.31
CA GLU A 94 1.12 13.35 -0.09
C GLU A 94 1.26 12.51 1.19
N LEU A 95 2.04 13.03 2.15
CA LEU A 95 2.29 12.38 3.43
C LEU A 95 1.00 12.07 4.21
N TRP A 96 0.02 12.96 4.17
CA TRP A 96 -1.24 12.77 4.91
C TRP A 96 -2.01 11.53 4.41
N MET A 97 -1.95 11.21 3.11
CA MET A 97 -2.60 10.04 2.53
C MET A 97 -2.00 8.75 3.11
N VAL A 98 -0.67 8.66 3.09
CA VAL A 98 0.06 7.49 3.59
C VAL A 98 -0.08 7.36 5.10
N LEU A 99 -0.04 8.45 5.86
CA LEU A 99 -0.28 8.43 7.29
C LEU A 99 -1.67 7.90 7.65
N LEU A 100 -2.72 8.33 6.94
CA LEU A 100 -4.07 7.80 7.15
C LEU A 100 -4.15 6.30 6.85
N ILE A 101 -3.49 5.86 5.78
CA ILE A 101 -3.39 4.44 5.44
C ILE A 101 -2.73 3.63 6.57
N ILE A 102 -1.54 4.05 7.02
CA ILE A 102 -0.77 3.36 8.07
C ILE A 102 -1.53 3.37 9.39
N PHE A 103 -2.01 4.54 9.80
CA PHE A 103 -2.74 4.72 11.06
C PHE A 103 -3.97 3.81 11.11
N ARG A 104 -4.74 3.74 10.02
CA ARG A 104 -5.91 2.85 9.92
C ARG A 104 -5.51 1.39 10.04
N ASP A 105 -4.42 0.95 9.40
CA ASP A 105 -3.94 -0.43 9.51
C ASP A 105 -3.48 -0.80 10.93
N MET A 106 -2.82 0.13 11.62
CA MET A 106 -2.45 -0.03 13.02
C MET A 106 -3.68 -0.10 13.93
N LEU A 107 -4.65 0.81 13.75
CA LEU A 107 -5.90 0.82 14.52
C LEU A 107 -6.65 -0.52 14.45
N ILE A 108 -6.87 -1.06 13.23
CA ILE A 108 -7.57 -2.34 13.06
C ILE A 108 -6.79 -3.50 13.71
N THR A 109 -5.45 -3.47 13.61
CA THR A 109 -4.60 -4.49 14.23
C THR A 109 -4.74 -4.46 15.76
N THR A 110 -4.73 -3.27 16.35
CA THR A 110 -4.90 -3.07 17.79
C THR A 110 -6.30 -3.51 18.26
N LEU A 111 -7.35 -3.20 17.52
CA LEU A 111 -8.71 -3.68 17.82
C LEU A 111 -8.79 -5.21 17.79
N ARG A 112 -8.10 -5.84 16.83
CA ARG A 112 -8.04 -7.30 16.75
C ARG A 112 -7.36 -7.90 17.97
N PHE A 113 -6.25 -7.30 18.39
CA PHE A 113 -5.56 -7.70 19.62
C PHE A 113 -6.43 -7.54 20.86
N LEU A 114 -7.18 -6.43 20.97
CA LEU A 114 -8.10 -6.17 22.07
C LEU A 114 -9.22 -7.23 22.13
N ALA A 115 -9.80 -7.60 21.00
CA ALA A 115 -10.84 -8.63 20.95
C ALA A 115 -10.33 -10.00 21.44
N ILE A 116 -9.11 -10.39 21.03
CA ILE A 116 -8.45 -11.61 21.50
C ILE A 116 -8.27 -11.58 23.02
N ARG A 117 -7.80 -10.45 23.58
CA ARG A 117 -7.64 -10.29 25.05
C ARG A 117 -8.95 -10.38 25.83
N LEU A 118 -10.06 -9.97 25.22
CA LEU A 118 -11.38 -10.00 25.81
C LEU A 118 -12.14 -11.31 25.57
N ASN A 119 -11.54 -12.28 24.86
CA ASN A 119 -12.22 -13.49 24.38
C ASN A 119 -13.52 -13.17 23.61
N LYS A 120 -13.55 -12.05 22.89
CA LYS A 120 -14.69 -11.64 22.05
C LYS A 120 -14.38 -11.93 20.60
N SER A 121 -15.38 -12.38 19.84
CA SER A 121 -15.25 -12.53 18.40
C SER A 121 -15.39 -11.18 17.70
N LEU A 122 -14.58 -10.96 16.67
CA LEU A 122 -14.69 -9.78 15.82
C LEU A 122 -15.74 -10.03 14.75
N ARG A 123 -16.59 -9.04 14.50
CA ARG A 123 -17.44 -9.06 13.31
C ARG A 123 -16.58 -8.71 12.11
N THR A 124 -16.29 -9.71 11.29
CA THR A 124 -15.51 -9.55 10.06
C THR A 124 -16.31 -8.80 9.01
N THR A 125 -15.74 -7.76 8.42
CA THR A 125 -16.35 -7.04 7.29
C THR A 125 -15.60 -7.35 6.01
N MET A 126 -16.32 -7.59 4.90
CA MET A 126 -15.70 -7.84 3.58
C MET A 126 -14.88 -6.64 3.07
N MET A 127 -15.15 -5.44 3.59
CA MET A 127 -14.42 -4.20 3.28
C MET A 127 -12.92 -4.30 3.61
N GLY A 128 -12.56 -5.18 4.55
CA GLY A 128 -11.17 -5.48 4.89
C GLY A 128 -10.36 -6.11 3.74
N LYS A 129 -11.00 -6.84 2.82
CA LYS A 129 -10.35 -7.38 1.61
C LYS A 129 -10.32 -6.37 0.47
N VAL A 130 -11.41 -5.60 0.34
CA VAL A 130 -11.52 -4.56 -0.68
C VAL A 130 -10.39 -3.53 -0.52
N LYS A 131 -10.11 -3.09 0.72
CA LYS A 131 -9.05 -2.12 1.00
C LYS A 131 -7.66 -2.60 0.54
N THR A 132 -7.32 -3.88 0.78
CA THR A 132 -5.99 -4.42 0.49
C THR A 132 -5.82 -4.57 -1.01
N THR A 133 -6.87 -4.98 -1.72
CA THR A 133 -6.87 -4.96 -3.19
C THR A 133 -6.59 -3.57 -3.75
N PHE A 134 -7.20 -2.51 -3.18
CA PHE A 134 -6.94 -1.14 -3.63
C PHE A 134 -5.51 -0.67 -3.31
N GLN A 135 -4.99 -0.96 -2.11
CA GLN A 135 -3.61 -0.62 -1.75
C GLN A 135 -2.59 -1.30 -2.68
N MET A 136 -2.75 -2.59 -2.93
CA MET A 136 -1.85 -3.34 -3.82
C MET A 136 -1.97 -2.86 -5.27
N THR A 137 -3.19 -2.59 -5.73
CA THR A 137 -3.43 -2.03 -7.08
C THR A 137 -2.81 -0.64 -7.24
N ALA A 138 -2.91 0.22 -6.23
CA ALA A 138 -2.30 1.55 -6.25
C ALA A 138 -0.78 1.46 -6.34
N ILE A 139 -0.14 0.62 -5.51
CA ILE A 139 1.31 0.42 -5.56
C ILE A 139 1.74 -0.12 -6.93
N LEU A 140 1.00 -1.11 -7.47
CA LEU A 140 1.29 -1.66 -8.79
C LEU A 140 1.18 -0.60 -9.89
N LEU A 141 0.14 0.25 -9.85
CA LEU A 141 -0.05 1.35 -10.77
C LEU A 141 1.11 2.37 -10.68
N LEU A 142 1.52 2.75 -9.47
CA LEU A 142 2.66 3.64 -9.26
C LEU A 142 3.94 3.05 -9.85
N LEU A 143 4.19 1.76 -9.62
CA LEU A 143 5.34 1.06 -10.18
C LEU A 143 5.30 0.98 -11.71
N ILE A 144 4.12 0.82 -12.31
CA ILE A 144 3.95 0.82 -13.78
C ILE A 144 4.34 2.19 -14.34
N PHE A 145 3.82 3.30 -13.78
CA PHE A 145 4.24 4.63 -14.21
C PHE A 145 5.73 4.85 -13.99
N PHE A 146 6.26 4.41 -12.85
CA PHE A 146 7.68 4.50 -12.55
C PHE A 146 8.54 3.76 -13.57
N MET A 147 8.07 2.63 -14.09
CA MET A 147 8.73 1.84 -15.14
C MET A 147 8.63 2.50 -16.51
N LEU A 148 7.44 2.98 -16.89
CA LEU A 148 7.16 3.54 -18.21
C LEU A 148 7.85 4.89 -18.45
N LEU A 149 7.95 5.73 -17.42
CA LEU A 149 8.48 7.09 -17.53
C LEU A 149 9.99 7.11 -17.32
N SER A 150 10.73 7.74 -18.24
CA SER A 150 12.15 8.00 -18.08
C SER A 150 12.45 8.87 -16.85
N ILE A 151 13.71 8.82 -16.38
CA ILE A 151 14.16 9.66 -15.26
C ILE A 151 13.89 11.15 -15.52
N ARG A 152 14.08 11.60 -16.76
CA ARG A 152 13.85 13.00 -17.16
C ARG A 152 12.37 13.37 -17.05
N GLU A 153 11.49 12.49 -17.51
CA GLU A 153 10.04 12.71 -17.43
C GLU A 153 9.56 12.75 -15.99
N ARG A 154 10.00 11.82 -15.13
CA ARG A 154 9.62 11.84 -13.71
C ARG A 154 10.12 13.10 -12.99
N ASN A 155 11.36 13.50 -13.25
CA ASN A 155 11.91 14.74 -12.69
C ASN A 155 11.13 15.97 -13.19
N ALA A 156 10.68 15.97 -14.45
CA ALA A 156 9.83 17.03 -14.98
C ALA A 156 8.46 17.06 -14.29
N ILE A 157 7.85 15.90 -14.01
CA ILE A 157 6.60 15.82 -13.23
C ILE A 157 6.83 16.38 -11.83
N ASN A 158 7.86 15.93 -11.12
CA ASN A 158 8.17 16.45 -9.78
C ASN A 158 8.35 17.96 -9.78
N LEU A 159 9.05 18.52 -10.79
CA LEU A 159 9.23 19.95 -10.93
C LEU A 159 7.90 20.70 -11.19
N ILE A 160 6.95 20.12 -11.94
CA ILE A 160 5.60 20.69 -12.10
C ILE A 160 4.92 20.82 -10.74
N PHE A 161 4.98 19.79 -9.90
CA PHE A 161 4.38 19.79 -8.57
C PHE A 161 5.11 20.72 -7.59
N GLU A 162 6.44 20.78 -7.62
CA GLU A 162 7.24 21.74 -6.85
C GLU A 162 6.90 23.18 -7.19
N ASN A 163 6.88 23.53 -8.48
CA ASN A 163 6.56 24.88 -8.94
C ASN A 163 5.12 25.28 -8.64
N GLY A 164 4.16 24.36 -8.79
CA GLY A 164 2.77 24.59 -8.43
C GLY A 164 2.62 24.88 -6.93
N ARG A 165 3.27 24.09 -6.06
CA ARG A 165 3.29 24.34 -4.62
C ARG A 165 3.98 25.65 -4.24
N ALA A 166 5.08 25.99 -4.91
CA ALA A 166 5.75 27.29 -4.72
C ALA A 166 4.85 28.48 -5.12
N SER A 167 3.90 28.25 -6.02
CA SER A 167 2.89 29.23 -6.44
C SER A 167 1.66 29.25 -5.52
N GLY A 168 1.64 28.44 -4.46
CA GLY A 168 0.54 28.35 -3.49
C GLY A 168 -0.57 27.38 -3.86
N LEU A 169 -0.42 26.58 -4.91
CA LEU A 169 -1.39 25.55 -5.29
C LEU A 169 -1.21 24.28 -4.46
N THR A 170 -2.32 23.64 -4.13
CA THR A 170 -2.36 22.29 -3.57
C THR A 170 -2.03 21.24 -4.63
N VAL A 171 -1.57 20.07 -4.19
CA VAL A 171 -1.32 18.92 -5.10
C VAL A 171 -2.59 18.52 -5.85
N PHE A 172 -3.75 18.64 -5.19
CA PHE A 172 -5.06 18.45 -5.80
C PHE A 172 -5.31 19.38 -6.98
N GLU A 173 -5.09 20.69 -6.79
CA GLU A 173 -5.32 21.70 -7.84
C GLU A 173 -4.40 21.44 -9.05
N ILE A 174 -3.12 21.15 -8.80
CA ILE A 174 -2.15 20.83 -9.85
C ILE A 174 -2.57 19.59 -10.65
N ALA A 175 -2.94 18.50 -9.97
CA ALA A 175 -3.41 17.28 -10.62
C ALA A 175 -4.70 17.50 -11.41
N ASN A 176 -5.61 18.31 -10.88
CA ASN A 176 -6.88 18.65 -11.54
C ASN A 176 -6.66 19.50 -12.79
N ASP A 177 -5.78 20.50 -12.72
CA ASP A 177 -5.42 21.32 -13.88
C ASP A 177 -4.77 20.47 -14.98
N ASN A 178 -3.86 19.56 -14.62
CA ASN A 178 -3.25 18.63 -15.56
C ASN A 178 -4.28 17.70 -16.24
N PHE A 179 -5.27 17.21 -15.49
CA PHE A 179 -6.37 16.43 -16.03
C PHE A 179 -7.19 17.23 -17.06
N PHE A 180 -7.61 18.46 -16.70
CA PHE A 180 -8.39 19.31 -17.61
C PHE A 180 -7.58 19.74 -18.84
N ASN A 181 -6.27 19.95 -18.69
CA ASN A 181 -5.38 20.24 -19.81
C ASN A 181 -5.33 19.07 -20.81
N LEU A 182 -5.20 17.82 -20.35
CA LEU A 182 -5.29 16.64 -21.21
C LEU A 182 -6.66 16.55 -21.89
N TYR A 183 -7.75 16.72 -21.12
CA TYR A 183 -9.10 16.67 -21.64
C TYR A 183 -9.35 17.70 -22.76
N ASN A 184 -8.91 18.95 -22.55
CA ASN A 184 -9.03 20.02 -23.53
C ASN A 184 -8.16 19.77 -24.77
N THR A 185 -6.96 19.20 -24.59
CA THR A 185 -6.07 18.81 -25.70
C THR A 185 -6.70 17.73 -26.57
N LEU A 186 -7.33 16.72 -25.96
CA LEU A 186 -8.04 15.66 -26.69
C LEU A 186 -9.31 16.20 -27.36
N SER A 187 -10.05 17.07 -26.68
CA SER A 187 -11.31 17.65 -27.18
C SER A 187 -11.09 18.62 -28.35
N SER A 188 -9.93 19.28 -28.41
CA SER A 188 -9.54 20.16 -29.53
C SER A 188 -9.04 19.41 -30.76
N GLY A 189 -8.99 18.06 -30.72
CA GLY A 189 -8.58 17.23 -31.85
C GLY A 189 -7.07 17.20 -32.10
N ILE A 190 -6.26 17.68 -31.15
CA ILE A 190 -4.79 17.61 -31.24
C ILE A 190 -4.36 16.14 -31.15
N GLN A 191 -3.62 15.67 -32.16
CA GLN A 191 -3.04 14.33 -32.14
C GLN A 191 -1.84 14.28 -31.20
N LEU A 192 -1.96 13.50 -30.13
CA LEU A 192 -0.87 13.20 -29.20
C LEU A 192 -0.19 11.89 -29.58
N SER A 193 1.14 11.87 -29.52
CA SER A 193 1.88 10.61 -29.54
C SER A 193 1.61 9.80 -28.26
N ILE A 194 1.84 8.48 -28.32
CA ILE A 194 1.62 7.58 -27.18
C ILE A 194 2.46 8.00 -25.97
N SER A 195 3.72 8.41 -26.17
CA SER A 195 4.59 8.87 -25.08
C SER A 195 4.07 10.15 -24.43
N GLN A 196 3.60 11.12 -25.21
CA GLN A 196 2.99 12.34 -24.67
C GLN A 196 1.71 12.04 -23.88
N CYS A 197 0.89 11.11 -24.36
CA CYS A 197 -0.30 10.67 -23.66
C CYS A 197 0.05 10.03 -22.30
N ILE A 198 1.02 9.10 -22.28
CA ILE A 198 1.50 8.48 -21.04
C ILE A 198 2.03 9.53 -20.07
N PHE A 199 2.82 10.49 -20.54
CA PHE A 199 3.36 11.58 -19.73
C PHE A 199 2.24 12.43 -19.11
N GLN A 200 1.26 12.88 -19.92
CA GLN A 200 0.14 13.68 -19.41
C GLN A 200 -0.72 12.89 -18.42
N ILE A 201 -0.98 11.61 -18.67
CA ILE A 201 -1.70 10.75 -17.72
C ILE A 201 -0.94 10.62 -16.39
N ALA A 202 0.39 10.49 -16.46
CA ALA A 202 1.24 10.36 -15.29
C ALA A 202 1.28 11.59 -14.39
N THR A 203 0.87 12.77 -14.88
CA THR A 203 0.83 14.02 -14.11
C THR A 203 -0.40 14.17 -13.20
N PHE A 204 -1.32 13.20 -13.20
CA PHE A 204 -2.50 13.24 -12.32
C PHE A 204 -2.97 11.87 -11.82
N VAL A 205 -2.79 10.79 -12.60
CA VAL A 205 -3.30 9.47 -12.21
C VAL A 205 -2.68 8.92 -10.92
N PRO A 206 -1.35 9.01 -10.68
CA PRO A 206 -0.74 8.62 -9.41
C PRO A 206 -1.40 9.27 -8.19
N TYR A 207 -1.64 10.58 -8.25
CA TYR A 207 -2.33 11.33 -7.20
C TYR A 207 -3.75 10.80 -6.95
N TYR A 208 -4.58 10.68 -7.99
CA TYR A 208 -5.96 10.19 -7.81
C TYR A 208 -6.03 8.74 -7.35
N ALA A 209 -5.11 7.89 -7.80
CA ALA A 209 -5.01 6.50 -7.34
C ALA A 209 -4.74 6.43 -5.83
N MET A 210 -3.83 7.27 -5.33
CA MET A 210 -3.54 7.39 -3.89
C MET A 210 -4.71 7.98 -3.12
N LEU A 211 -5.32 9.05 -3.63
CA LEU A 211 -6.47 9.70 -3.00
C LEU A 211 -7.64 8.71 -2.85
N PHE A 212 -7.97 7.99 -3.93
CA PHE A 212 -9.04 7.00 -3.93
C PHE A 212 -8.75 5.83 -2.98
N THR A 213 -7.53 5.33 -2.99
CA THR A 213 -7.08 4.26 -2.09
C THR A 213 -7.17 4.68 -0.63
N THR A 214 -6.79 5.92 -0.33
CA THR A 214 -6.88 6.51 1.01
C THR A 214 -8.33 6.65 1.44
N PHE A 215 -9.21 7.12 0.56
CA PHE A 215 -10.64 7.26 0.84
C PHE A 215 -11.28 5.91 1.16
N ILE A 216 -11.08 4.88 0.32
CA ILE A 216 -11.59 3.52 0.57
C ILE A 216 -11.02 2.94 1.87
N THR A 217 -9.75 3.19 2.13
CA THR A 217 -9.05 2.79 3.35
C THR A 217 -9.72 3.37 4.59
N VAL A 218 -9.99 4.68 4.60
CA VAL A 218 -10.63 5.37 5.73
C VAL A 218 -12.06 4.89 5.92
N LEU A 219 -12.86 4.80 4.85
CA LEU A 219 -14.23 4.28 4.90
C LEU A 219 -14.28 2.86 5.47
N SER A 220 -13.38 1.98 5.02
CA SER A 220 -13.27 0.63 5.54
C SER A 220 -12.93 0.63 7.04
N GLY A 221 -12.02 1.51 7.47
CA GLY A 221 -11.63 1.65 8.88
C GLY A 221 -12.78 2.13 9.76
N LEU A 222 -13.48 3.18 9.33
CA LEU A 222 -14.63 3.73 10.04
C LEU A 222 -15.75 2.70 10.17
N ARG A 223 -16.09 2.00 9.09
CA ARG A 223 -17.09 0.91 9.15
C ARG A 223 -16.67 -0.18 10.13
N TYR A 224 -15.39 -0.57 10.12
CA TYR A 224 -14.88 -1.59 11.04
C TYR A 224 -14.98 -1.14 12.50
N LEU A 225 -14.60 0.11 12.79
CA LEU A 225 -14.73 0.74 14.11
C LEU A 225 -16.19 0.74 14.56
N VAL A 226 -17.10 1.26 13.74
CA VAL A 226 -18.55 1.33 14.04
C VAL A 226 -19.12 -0.06 14.33
N THR A 227 -18.78 -1.06 13.51
CA THR A 227 -19.27 -2.44 13.68
C THR A 227 -18.78 -3.08 14.98
N ASN A 228 -17.65 -2.63 15.52
CA ASN A 228 -17.00 -3.21 16.70
C ASN A 228 -16.86 -2.20 17.87
N LEU A 229 -17.69 -1.14 17.89
CA LEU A 229 -17.67 -0.09 18.93
C LEU A 229 -17.80 -0.66 20.34
N GLU A 230 -18.52 -1.78 20.49
CA GLU A 230 -18.69 -2.45 21.77
C GLU A 230 -17.37 -2.85 22.44
N LEU A 231 -16.32 -3.11 21.66
CA LEU A 231 -15.00 -3.44 22.18
C LEU A 231 -14.32 -2.25 22.85
N LEU A 232 -14.58 -1.04 22.36
CA LEU A 232 -13.97 0.21 22.82
C LEU A 232 -14.65 0.80 24.07
N LYS A 233 -15.68 0.15 24.62
CA LYS A 233 -16.32 0.56 25.88
C LYS A 233 -15.26 0.62 27.00
N LEU A 234 -15.31 1.67 27.82
CA LEU A 234 -14.33 1.92 28.90
C LEU A 234 -14.14 0.71 29.83
N GLN A 235 -15.21 0.00 30.16
CA GLN A 235 -15.17 -1.21 30.98
C GLN A 235 -14.26 -2.30 30.40
N ASN A 236 -14.31 -2.52 29.08
CA ASN A 236 -13.46 -3.50 28.42
C ASN A 236 -11.99 -3.04 28.41
N LEU A 237 -11.75 -1.74 28.20
CA LEU A 237 -10.39 -1.17 28.20
C LEU A 237 -9.76 -1.30 29.58
N LEU A 238 -10.50 -0.96 30.64
CA LEU A 238 -10.08 -1.14 32.03
C LEU A 238 -9.84 -2.61 32.35
N GLN A 239 -10.70 -3.52 31.86
CA GLN A 239 -10.50 -4.96 32.03
C GLN A 239 -9.20 -5.44 31.39
N VAL A 240 -8.79 -4.91 30.24
CA VAL A 240 -7.51 -5.30 29.62
C VAL A 240 -6.31 -4.67 30.32
N LEU A 241 -6.43 -3.42 30.78
CA LEU A 241 -5.34 -2.69 31.45
C LEU A 241 -5.06 -3.18 32.87
N PHE A 242 -6.09 -3.55 33.63
CA PHE A 242 -5.98 -3.85 35.07
C PHE A 242 -6.10 -5.33 35.43
N ARG A 243 -6.36 -6.22 34.46
CA ARG A 243 -6.32 -7.66 34.70
C ARG A 243 -4.87 -8.11 34.87
N LYS A 244 -4.43 -8.28 36.12
CA LYS A 244 -3.20 -9.01 36.45
C LYS A 244 -3.29 -10.40 35.81
N LYS A 245 -2.21 -10.80 35.13
CA LYS A 245 -2.01 -12.14 34.56
C LYS A 245 -2.27 -13.22 35.60
#